data_AF-A0A965D9A4-F1
#
_entry.id   AF-A0A965D9A4-F1
#
_cell.length_a   1.000
_cell.length_b   1.000
_cell.length_c   1.000
_cell.angle_alpha   90.00
_cell.angle_beta   90.00
_cell.angle_gamma   90.00
#
_symmetry.space_group_name_H-M   'P 1'
#
loop_
_entity.id
_entity.type
_entity.pdbx_description
1 polymer ?
#
loop_
_entity_poly.entity_id
_entity_poly.type
_entity_poly.pdbx_seq_one_letter_code
_entity_poly.pdbx_strand_id
1 'polypeptide(L)'
;MRLLACVVGTWCAVVTGGSAAPAPVLTPPQVDFFEKKIRPVLVKDCYKCHSAEAGRVKGGLRLDTRDGLLKGGDSGPAIAPGNPDASPLIRAVRYRDRNLQMPLDDKKLPAGQIADLEAWVRMGAPDPRADAPNKYGAASTGPKQHWSF
;
A
#
# COMPACT_ATOMS: atom_id res chain seq x y z
N MET A 1 -67.99 -7.67 11.70
CA MET A 1 -67.85 -7.14 10.34
C MET A 1 -66.37 -6.75 10.15
N ARG A 2 -65.63 -7.50 9.31
CA ARG A 2 -64.21 -7.31 8.86
C ARG A 2 -63.14 -7.49 9.96
N LEU A 3 -62.38 -8.59 10.11
CA LEU A 3 -61.52 -9.41 9.23
C LEU A 3 -60.39 -8.65 8.50
N LEU A 4 -59.18 -9.24 8.59
CA LEU A 4 -57.94 -9.11 7.78
C LEU A 4 -56.88 -8.10 8.28
N ALA A 5 -55.57 -8.33 8.22
CA ALA A 5 -54.71 -9.51 8.01
C ALA A 5 -53.25 -9.07 8.26
N CYS A 6 -52.44 -9.90 8.92
CA CYS A 6 -51.00 -9.75 8.95
C CYS A 6 -50.43 -9.94 7.54
N VAL A 7 -49.66 -8.98 7.03
CA VAL A 7 -48.78 -9.20 5.87
C VAL A 7 -47.36 -8.97 6.34
N VAL A 8 -46.70 -10.07 6.71
CA VAL A 8 -45.25 -10.12 6.95
C VAL A 8 -44.60 -10.20 5.58
N GLY A 9 -44.13 -9.06 5.06
CA GLY A 9 -43.43 -8.99 3.78
C GLY A 9 -41.99 -9.45 3.93
N THR A 10 -41.70 -10.69 3.52
CA THR A 10 -40.34 -11.24 3.42
C THR A 10 -39.62 -10.58 2.25
N TRP A 11 -38.72 -9.63 2.53
CA TRP A 11 -37.78 -9.11 1.54
C TRP A 11 -36.66 -10.14 1.29
N CYS A 12 -36.70 -10.78 0.13
CA CYS A 12 -35.62 -11.61 -0.35
C CYS A 12 -34.50 -10.70 -0.88
N ALA A 13 -33.47 -10.46 -0.07
CA ALA A 13 -32.28 -9.74 -0.51
C ALA A 13 -31.48 -10.62 -1.48
N VAL A 14 -31.49 -10.27 -2.76
CA VAL A 14 -30.60 -10.86 -3.76
C VAL A 14 -29.19 -10.31 -3.52
N VAL A 15 -28.34 -11.12 -2.91
CA VAL A 15 -26.90 -10.87 -2.80
C VAL A 15 -26.24 -11.14 -4.16
N THR A 16 -26.03 -10.10 -4.95
CA THR A 16 -25.16 -10.17 -6.14
C THR A 16 -23.71 -10.28 -5.67
N GLY A 17 -23.12 -11.47 -5.81
CA GLY A 17 -21.70 -11.70 -5.55
C GLY A 17 -20.83 -10.88 -6.51
N GLY A 18 -20.04 -9.96 -5.96
CA GLY A 18 -19.06 -9.18 -6.73
C GLY A 18 -17.88 -10.05 -7.15
N SER A 19 -17.71 -10.26 -8.46
CA SER A 19 -16.51 -10.87 -9.02
C SER A 19 -15.35 -9.87 -8.92
N ALA A 20 -14.42 -10.10 -7.99
CA ALA A 20 -13.16 -9.36 -7.94
C ALA A 20 -12.34 -9.73 -9.19
N ALA A 21 -12.09 -8.76 -10.07
CA ALA A 21 -11.20 -8.96 -11.21
C ALA A 21 -9.79 -9.34 -10.71
N PRO A 22 -9.09 -10.27 -11.38
CA PRO A 22 -7.72 -10.63 -11.01
C PRO A 22 -6.83 -9.39 -11.12
N ALA A 23 -5.99 -9.18 -10.10
CA ALA A 23 -5.00 -8.12 -10.13
C ALA A 23 -4.06 -8.33 -11.35
N PRO A 24 -3.69 -7.25 -12.07
CA PRO A 24 -2.83 -7.38 -13.24
C PRO A 24 -1.46 -7.95 -12.85
N VAL A 25 -1.03 -8.99 -13.58
CA VAL A 25 0.29 -9.59 -13.45
C VAL A 25 1.35 -8.56 -13.87
N LEU A 26 2.37 -8.36 -13.04
CA LEU A 26 3.45 -7.42 -13.33
C LEU A 26 4.33 -7.91 -14.48
N THR A 27 4.74 -7.01 -15.37
CA THR A 27 5.66 -7.32 -16.46
C THR A 27 7.12 -7.35 -15.96
N PRO A 28 8.03 -8.11 -16.59
CA PRO A 28 9.44 -8.12 -16.18
C PRO A 28 10.09 -6.73 -16.10
N PRO A 29 9.86 -5.79 -17.04
CA PRO A 29 10.36 -4.42 -16.91
C PRO A 29 9.83 -3.66 -15.69
N GLN A 30 8.57 -3.89 -15.29
CA GLN A 30 7.99 -3.26 -14.11
C GLN A 30 8.63 -3.77 -12.81
N VAL A 31 8.86 -5.08 -12.73
CA VAL A 31 9.59 -5.70 -11.61
C VAL A 31 11.01 -5.15 -11.55
N ASP A 32 11.71 -5.12 -12.68
CA ASP A 32 13.07 -4.57 -12.77
C ASP A 32 13.15 -3.10 -12.34
N PHE A 33 12.18 -2.28 -12.75
CA PHE A 33 12.12 -0.89 -12.35
C PHE A 33 11.94 -0.77 -10.83
N PHE A 34 11.02 -1.54 -10.25
CA PHE A 34 10.81 -1.53 -8.81
C PHE A 34 12.09 -1.95 -8.07
N GLU A 35 12.69 -3.07 -8.44
CA GLU A 35 13.86 -3.63 -7.75
C GLU A 35 15.11 -2.74 -7.87
N LYS A 36 15.33 -2.14 -9.04
CA LYS A 36 16.55 -1.34 -9.30
C LYS A 36 16.42 0.13 -8.93
N LYS A 37 15.21 0.70 -8.95
CA LYS A 37 14.98 2.15 -8.77
C LYS A 37 14.22 2.48 -7.49
N ILE A 38 13.25 1.66 -7.11
CA ILE A 38 12.32 2.00 -6.02
C ILE A 38 12.73 1.36 -4.71
N ARG A 39 12.98 0.04 -4.70
CA ARG A 39 13.37 -0.68 -3.49
C ARG A 39 14.59 -0.05 -2.80
N PRO A 40 15.67 0.35 -3.49
CA PRO A 40 16.83 0.95 -2.83
C PRO A 40 16.50 2.24 -2.08
N VAL A 41 15.63 3.08 -2.66
CA VAL A 41 15.16 4.34 -2.03
C VAL A 41 14.29 4.03 -0.82
N LEU A 42 13.34 3.10 -0.94
CA LEU A 42 12.48 2.73 0.18
C LEU A 42 13.27 2.15 1.37
N VAL A 43 14.22 1.25 1.08
CA VAL A 43 15.08 0.64 2.11
C VAL A 43 15.95 1.69 2.79
N LYS A 44 16.62 2.54 2.01
CA LYS A 44 17.59 3.49 2.53
C LYS A 44 16.95 4.66 3.26
N ASP A 45 15.90 5.24 2.66
CA ASP A 45 15.42 6.57 3.05
C ASP A 45 14.03 6.53 3.70
N CYS A 46 13.34 5.37 3.71
CA CYS A 46 11.97 5.26 4.26
C CYS A 46 11.83 4.27 5.42
N TYR A 47 12.45 3.09 5.34
CA TYR A 47 12.14 1.98 6.26
C TYR A 47 12.58 2.20 7.69
N LYS A 48 13.60 3.03 7.92
CA LYS A 48 14.04 3.42 9.28
C LYS A 48 12.88 3.89 10.17
N CYS A 49 11.87 4.54 9.57
CA CYS A 49 10.72 5.09 10.28
C CYS A 49 9.37 4.47 9.86
N HIS A 50 9.28 3.87 8.68
CA HIS A 50 8.02 3.40 8.06
C HIS A 50 8.06 1.93 7.66
N SER A 51 8.58 1.06 8.53
CA SER A 51 8.60 -0.41 8.33
C SER A 51 8.22 -1.16 9.60
N ALA A 52 8.01 -2.48 9.53
CA ALA A 52 7.80 -3.30 10.74
C ALA A 52 9.00 -3.27 11.68
N GLU A 53 10.20 -3.11 11.12
CA GLU A 53 11.46 -3.11 11.85
C GLU A 53 11.79 -1.73 12.44
N ALA A 54 11.04 -0.69 12.05
CA ALA A 54 11.09 0.60 12.73
C ALA A 54 10.47 0.42 14.12
N GLY A 55 11.31 0.32 15.16
CA GLY A 55 10.86 0.09 16.55
C GLY A 55 9.67 0.95 16.99
N ARG A 56 9.52 2.16 16.42
CA ARG A 56 8.25 2.91 16.39
C ARG A 56 7.89 3.32 14.95
N VAL A 57 6.82 2.73 14.41
CA VAL A 57 6.27 3.08 13.09
C VAL A 57 5.64 4.48 13.10
N LYS A 58 6.18 5.41 12.32
CA LYS A 58 5.71 6.80 12.29
C LYS A 58 4.41 6.91 11.48
N GLY A 59 3.43 7.62 12.05
CA GLY A 59 2.12 7.89 11.42
C GLY A 59 1.33 6.61 11.07
N GLY A 60 1.61 5.49 11.74
CA GLY A 60 1.01 4.19 11.42
C GLY A 60 1.34 3.66 10.01
N LEU A 61 2.26 4.30 9.28
CA LEU A 61 2.49 4.06 7.87
C LEU A 61 3.57 2.99 7.63
N ARG A 62 3.22 1.98 6.82
CA ARG A 62 4.08 0.87 6.40
C ARG A 62 4.39 0.99 4.91
N LEU A 63 5.65 1.28 4.56
CA LEU A 63 6.12 1.39 3.18
C LEU A 63 6.89 0.15 2.72
N ASP A 64 7.18 -0.77 3.64
CA ASP A 64 7.90 -2.03 3.43
C ASP A 64 7.03 -3.14 2.84
N THR A 65 5.71 -2.97 2.82
CA THR A 65 4.76 -3.85 2.13
C THR A 65 3.88 -3.07 1.17
N ARG A 66 3.40 -3.73 0.11
CA ARG A 66 2.45 -3.16 -0.84
C ARG A 66 1.15 -2.77 -0.16
N ASP A 67 0.59 -3.68 0.63
CA ASP A 67 -0.69 -3.46 1.30
C ASP A 67 -0.61 -2.34 2.34
N GLY A 68 0.52 -2.23 3.06
CA GLY A 68 0.76 -1.12 3.98
C GLY A 68 0.75 0.23 3.28
N LEU A 69 1.30 0.27 2.07
CA LEU A 69 1.41 1.49 1.26
C LEU A 69 0.05 1.90 0.69
N LEU A 70 -0.78 0.94 0.28
CA LEU A 70 -2.13 1.17 -0.24
C LEU A 70 -3.15 1.45 0.86
N LYS A 71 -3.09 0.75 1.99
CA LYS A 71 -3.90 1.05 3.17
C LYS A 71 -3.54 2.41 3.75
N GLY A 72 -2.24 2.69 3.80
CA GLY A 72 -1.69 3.90 4.36
C GLY A 72 -1.71 3.93 5.89
N GLY A 73 -1.45 5.12 6.43
CA GLY A 73 -1.37 5.39 7.86
C GLY A 73 -2.49 6.31 8.33
N ASP A 74 -2.21 7.13 9.34
CA ASP A 74 -3.18 8.05 9.95
C ASP A 74 -3.75 9.07 8.95
N SER A 75 -3.01 9.37 7.88
CA SER A 75 -3.40 10.28 6.79
C SER A 75 -4.06 9.57 5.61
N GLY A 76 -4.38 8.28 5.72
CA GLY A 76 -4.87 7.45 4.63
C GLY A 76 -3.76 6.94 3.69
N PRO A 77 -4.12 6.46 2.49
CA PRO A 77 -3.20 5.84 1.53
C PRO A 77 -1.97 6.71 1.24
N ALA A 78 -0.78 6.08 1.15
CA ALA A 78 0.46 6.82 0.90
C ALA A 78 0.61 7.23 -0.57
N ILE A 79 -0.03 6.52 -1.49
CA ILE A 79 -0.06 6.84 -2.91
C ILE A 79 -1.47 6.70 -3.48
N ALA A 80 -1.69 7.39 -4.59
CA ALA A 80 -2.77 7.15 -5.53
C ALA A 80 -2.15 6.55 -6.80
N PRO A 81 -2.25 5.24 -7.04
CA PRO A 81 -1.70 4.61 -8.25
C PRO A 81 -2.21 5.31 -9.52
N GLY A 82 -1.28 5.65 -10.43
CA GLY A 82 -1.55 6.41 -11.64
C GLY A 82 -1.54 7.93 -11.47
N ASN A 83 -1.57 8.45 -10.23
CA ASN A 83 -1.64 9.89 -9.97
C ASN A 83 -0.59 10.36 -8.94
N PRO A 84 0.61 10.74 -9.39
CA PRO A 84 1.67 11.26 -8.52
C PRO A 84 1.28 12.52 -7.76
N ASP A 85 0.49 13.41 -8.35
CA ASP A 85 0.14 14.69 -7.73
C ASP A 85 -0.88 14.54 -6.60
N ALA A 86 -1.74 13.52 -6.69
CA ALA A 86 -2.65 13.13 -5.61
C ALA A 86 -1.99 12.24 -4.54
N SER A 87 -0.71 11.88 -4.68
CA SER A 87 -0.03 10.93 -3.78
C SER A 87 0.69 11.64 -2.62
N PRO A 88 0.32 11.38 -1.34
CA PRO A 88 0.99 11.99 -0.19
C PRO A 88 2.50 11.74 -0.12
N LEU A 89 2.96 10.53 -0.46
CA LEU A 89 4.38 10.18 -0.51
C LEU A 89 5.15 11.11 -1.46
N ILE A 90 4.60 11.34 -2.66
CA ILE A 90 5.22 12.21 -3.68
C ILE A 90 5.25 13.66 -3.19
N ARG A 91 4.16 14.15 -2.59
CA ARG A 91 4.14 15.50 -2.01
C ARG A 91 5.21 15.66 -0.92
N ALA A 92 5.38 14.66 -0.05
CA ALA A 92 6.33 14.68 1.05
C ALA A 92 7.79 14.72 0.57
N VAL A 93 8.16 13.93 -0.45
CA VAL A 93 9.56 13.91 -0.95
C VAL A 93 9.91 15.12 -1.82
N ARG A 94 8.91 15.79 -2.40
CA ARG A 94 9.11 17.02 -3.20
C ARG A 94 9.50 18.24 -2.38
N TYR A 95 9.17 18.27 -1.08
CA TYR A 95 9.43 19.40 -0.16
C TYR A 95 8.78 20.71 -0.63
N ARG A 96 7.63 20.61 -1.30
CA ARG A 96 6.84 21.79 -1.69
C ARG A 96 5.86 22.23 -0.60
N ASP A 97 5.58 21.34 0.35
CA ASP A 97 4.85 21.63 1.57
C ASP A 97 5.85 21.69 2.73
N ARG A 98 5.78 22.74 3.56
CA ARG A 98 6.65 22.90 4.74
C ARG A 98 6.20 22.06 5.92
N ASN A 99 4.93 21.65 5.94
CA ASN A 99 4.33 20.85 7.00
C ASN A 99 4.37 19.35 6.70
N LEU A 100 4.77 18.98 5.48
CA LEU A 100 4.86 17.59 5.03
C LEU A 100 6.14 17.39 4.21
N GLN A 101 7.20 16.95 4.89
CA GLN A 101 8.51 16.67 4.30
C GLN A 101 9.01 15.32 4.78
N MET A 102 9.54 14.50 3.86
CA MET A 102 10.18 13.22 4.18
C MET A 102 11.35 12.94 3.25
N PRO A 103 12.52 12.51 3.75
CA PRO A 103 12.80 12.13 5.15
C PRO A 103 13.12 13.32 6.08
N LEU A 104 12.57 13.34 7.31
CA LEU A 104 12.80 14.43 8.27
C LEU A 104 14.19 14.43 8.91
N ASP A 105 14.71 13.24 9.21
CA ASP A 105 15.98 13.08 9.93
C ASP A 105 17.20 13.12 8.98
N ASP A 106 16.96 13.16 7.67
CA ASP A 106 17.97 13.01 6.62
C ASP A 106 17.82 14.10 5.55
N LYS A 107 18.76 14.14 4.61
CA LYS A 107 18.71 15.08 3.49
C LYS A 107 17.56 14.73 2.55
N LYS A 108 16.98 15.77 1.94
CA LYS A 108 16.04 15.60 0.82
C LYS A 108 16.64 14.68 -0.24
N LEU A 109 15.80 13.80 -0.78
CA LEU A 109 16.18 12.89 -1.86
C LEU A 109 16.74 13.66 -3.08
N PRO A 110 17.76 13.11 -3.78
CA PRO A 110 18.18 13.61 -5.07
C PRO A 110 17.03 13.67 -6.08
N ALA A 111 17.06 14.65 -6.97
CA ALA A 111 16.00 14.86 -7.97
C ALA A 111 15.70 13.60 -8.81
N GLY A 112 16.72 12.80 -9.15
CA GLY A 112 16.55 11.55 -9.89
C GLY A 112 15.72 10.51 -9.14
N GLN A 113 15.90 10.36 -7.82
CA GLN A 113 15.12 9.41 -7.02
C GLN A 113 13.67 9.87 -6.87
N ILE A 114 13.44 11.18 -6.73
CA ILE A 114 12.09 11.75 -6.72
C ILE A 114 11.41 11.47 -8.07
N ALA A 115 12.12 11.68 -9.19
CA ALA A 115 11.60 11.38 -10.52
C ALA A 115 11.27 9.89 -10.71
N ASP A 116 12.11 8.98 -10.20
CA ASP A 116 11.86 7.54 -10.23
C ASP A 116 10.59 7.17 -9.43
N LEU A 117 10.40 7.73 -8.23
CA LEU A 117 9.19 7.54 -7.43
C LEU A 117 7.93 8.05 -8.15
N GLU A 118 8.02 9.22 -8.78
CA GLU A 118 6.92 9.78 -9.57
C GLU A 118 6.57 8.91 -10.78
N ALA A 119 7.59 8.42 -11.50
CA ALA A 119 7.40 7.51 -12.63
C ALA A 119 6.75 6.21 -12.17
N TRP A 120 7.22 5.64 -11.07
CA TRP A 120 6.65 4.43 -10.48
C TRP A 120 5.17 4.59 -10.13
N VAL A 121 4.80 5.67 -9.43
CA VAL A 121 3.39 5.94 -9.11
C VAL A 121 2.58 6.12 -10.39
N ARG A 122 3.10 6.85 -11.38
CA ARG A 122 2.42 7.07 -12.68
C ARG A 122 2.16 5.76 -13.45
N MET A 123 3.04 4.76 -13.31
CA MET A 123 2.85 3.42 -13.89
C MET A 123 1.81 2.56 -13.15
N GLY A 124 1.13 3.09 -12.14
CA GLY A 124 0.21 2.33 -11.29
C GLY A 124 0.88 1.66 -10.09
N ALA A 125 2.11 2.09 -9.76
CA ALA A 125 2.91 1.57 -8.66
C ALA A 125 3.05 0.03 -8.65
N PRO A 126 3.57 -0.56 -9.75
CA PRO A 126 3.81 -2.00 -9.80
C PRO A 126 4.77 -2.41 -8.70
N ASP A 127 4.38 -3.40 -7.90
CA ASP A 127 5.10 -3.80 -6.70
C ASP A 127 5.12 -5.33 -6.55
N PRO A 128 6.28 -5.98 -6.81
CA PRO A 128 6.42 -7.43 -6.77
C PRO A 128 6.29 -8.01 -5.37
N ARG A 129 6.21 -7.18 -4.32
CA ARG A 129 5.95 -7.63 -2.95
C ARG A 129 4.51 -8.10 -2.75
N ALA A 130 3.59 -7.85 -3.71
CA ALA A 130 2.23 -8.40 -3.71
C ALA A 130 2.23 -9.93 -3.75
N ASP A 131 3.14 -10.50 -4.55
CA ASP A 131 3.21 -11.93 -4.84
C ASP A 131 4.23 -12.64 -3.95
N ALA A 132 5.02 -11.88 -3.19
CA ALA A 132 5.99 -12.44 -2.25
C ALA A 132 5.25 -12.96 -1.01
N PRO A 133 5.53 -14.20 -0.54
CA PRO A 133 4.99 -14.68 0.72
C PRO A 133 5.41 -13.69 1.82
N ASN A 134 4.41 -13.05 2.41
CA ASN A 134 4.60 -11.99 3.38
C ASN A 134 5.42 -12.51 4.57
N LYS A 135 6.72 -12.17 4.60
CA LYS A 135 7.63 -12.53 5.69
C LYS A 135 7.35 -11.72 6.98
N TYR A 136 6.44 -10.75 6.92
CA TYR A 136 6.18 -9.74 7.94
C TYR A 136 4.68 -9.62 8.33
N GLY A 137 3.90 -10.70 8.09
CA GLY A 137 2.56 -10.90 8.67
C GLY A 137 1.38 -10.42 7.82
N ALA A 138 0.74 -11.37 7.12
CA ALA A 138 -0.70 -11.43 7.03
C ALA A 138 -1.12 -12.50 8.04
N ALA A 139 -2.23 -12.26 8.75
CA ALA A 139 -2.72 -13.11 9.82
C ALA A 139 -2.62 -14.59 9.46
N SER A 140 -1.77 -15.32 10.19
CA SER A 140 -1.65 -16.77 10.07
C SER A 140 -2.90 -17.43 10.68
N THR A 141 -3.98 -17.52 9.92
CA THR A 141 -5.02 -18.54 10.13
C THR A 141 -4.73 -19.72 9.22
N GLY A 142 -3.68 -20.46 9.58
CA GLY A 142 -3.30 -21.73 8.98
C GLY A 142 -2.39 -22.45 9.97
N PRO A 143 -2.52 -23.78 10.16
CA PRO A 143 -1.77 -24.50 11.16
C PRO A 143 -0.28 -24.29 10.93
N LYS A 144 0.39 -23.71 11.93
CA LYS A 144 1.84 -23.44 11.87
C LYS A 144 2.57 -24.77 11.83
N GLN A 145 3.14 -25.12 10.68
CA GLN A 145 4.12 -26.19 10.63
C GLN A 145 5.43 -25.69 11.25
N HIS A 146 5.87 -26.43 12.25
CA HIS A 146 7.01 -26.20 13.12
C HIS A 146 8.17 -27.04 12.59
N TRP A 147 9.18 -26.42 11.98
CA TRP A 147 10.38 -27.11 11.52
C TRP A 147 11.58 -26.58 12.29
N SER A 148 12.26 -27.51 12.98
CA SER A 148 13.47 -27.34 13.77
C SER A 148 14.72 -27.21 12.89
N PHE A 149 15.69 -26.43 13.35
CA PHE A 149 17.12 -26.62 13.10
C PHE A 149 17.86 -26.45 14.42
#